data_AF-A0A8G1RXE8-F1
#
_entry.id   AF-A0A8G1RXE8-F1
#
_cell.length_a   1.000
_cell.length_b   1.000
_cell.length_c   1.000
_cell.angle_alpha   90.00
_cell.angle_beta   90.00
_cell.angle_gamma   90.00
#
_symmetry.space_group_name_H-M   'P 1'
#
loop_
_entity.id
_entity.type
_entity.pdbx_description
1 polymer ?
#
loop_
_entity_poly.entity_id
_entity_poly.type
_entity_poly.pdbx_seq_one_letter_code
_entity_poly.pdbx_strand_id
1 'polypeptide(L)'
;MTSKNLNRTNIDIILTEYQKDHAACVPFPIRYLLFDRKFGRDIFYEIPQDIEPDLLKSSLNQYVRERGTTIGYSHDVFQAWPRRSFQEEDVPNRSDSGVDDDVSATS
;
A
#
# COMPACT_ATOMS: atom_id res chain seq x y z
N MET A 1 -6.59 -5.08 -39.24
CA MET A 1 -7.27 -4.92 -37.93
C MET A 1 -6.20 -4.68 -36.88
N THR A 2 -6.37 -3.64 -36.06
CA THR A 2 -5.43 -3.32 -34.98
C THR A 2 -6.07 -3.72 -33.67
N SER A 3 -5.50 -4.69 -32.96
CA SER A 3 -5.94 -5.04 -31.59
C SER A 3 -5.14 -4.20 -30.59
N LYS A 4 -5.82 -3.69 -29.55
CA LYS A 4 -5.19 -3.00 -28.42
C LYS A 4 -5.37 -3.85 -27.16
N ASN A 5 -4.29 -4.09 -26.43
CA ASN A 5 -4.34 -4.77 -25.15
C ASN A 5 -4.85 -3.78 -24.08
N LEU A 6 -6.01 -4.09 -23.47
CA LEU A 6 -6.61 -3.28 -22.42
C LEU A 6 -6.30 -3.81 -21.01
N ASN A 7 -5.52 -4.89 -20.88
CA ASN A 7 -5.03 -5.37 -19.59
C ASN A 7 -3.89 -4.47 -19.11
N ARG A 8 -4.25 -3.26 -18.65
CA ARG A 8 -3.29 -2.37 -17.99
C ARG A 8 -2.91 -2.94 -16.63
N THR A 9 -1.62 -3.04 -16.37
CA THR A 9 -1.10 -3.37 -15.05
C THR A 9 -1.18 -2.14 -14.14
N ASN A 10 -1.10 -2.33 -12.82
CA ASN A 10 -1.00 -1.21 -11.88
C ASN A 10 0.20 -0.30 -12.20
N ILE A 11 1.31 -0.87 -12.71
CA ILE A 11 2.46 -0.09 -13.17
C ILE A 11 2.07 0.82 -14.34
N ASP A 12 1.38 0.28 -15.35
CA ASP A 12 0.98 1.06 -16.53
C ASP A 12 0.05 2.21 -16.15
N ILE A 13 -0.83 1.98 -15.18
CA ILE A 13 -1.75 3.00 -14.66
C ILE A 13 -0.95 4.10 -13.95
N ILE A 14 -0.08 3.74 -13.00
CA ILE A 14 0.74 4.71 -12.25
C ILE A 14 1.60 5.54 -13.22
N LEU A 15 2.29 4.90 -14.16
CA LEU A 15 3.13 5.61 -15.13
C LEU A 15 2.33 6.56 -16.02
N THR A 16 1.15 6.13 -16.48
CA THR A 16 0.30 6.96 -17.33
C THR A 16 -0.22 8.19 -16.58
N GLU A 17 -0.67 8.01 -15.33
CA GLU A 17 -1.15 9.13 -14.53
C GLU A 17 0.00 10.04 -14.09
N TYR A 18 1.14 9.48 -13.67
CA TYR A 18 2.33 10.26 -13.31
C TYR A 18 2.84 11.12 -14.46
N GLN A 19 2.86 10.63 -15.70
CA GLN A 19 3.24 11.44 -16.84
C GLN A 19 2.32 12.65 -17.05
N LYS A 20 1.02 12.49 -16.80
CA LYS A 20 0.07 13.61 -16.89
C LYS A 20 0.27 14.59 -15.73
N ASP A 21 0.44 14.09 -14.52
CA ASP A 21 0.61 14.91 -13.32
C ASP A 21 1.93 15.69 -13.37
N HIS A 22 3.00 15.05 -13.85
CA HIS A 22 4.30 15.66 -14.11
C HIS A 22 4.19 16.74 -15.20
N ALA A 23 3.47 16.48 -16.31
CA ALA A 23 3.23 17.48 -17.35
C ALA A 23 2.35 18.66 -16.87
N ALA A 24 1.49 18.42 -15.87
CA ALA A 24 0.65 19.42 -15.24
C ALA A 24 1.33 20.12 -14.03
N CYS A 25 2.58 19.77 -13.72
CA CYS A 25 3.33 20.30 -12.57
C CYS A 25 2.55 20.19 -11.25
N VAL A 26 1.89 19.05 -11.01
CA VAL A 26 1.15 18.79 -9.77
C VAL A 26 2.11 18.83 -8.57
N PRO A 27 1.71 19.47 -7.45
CA PRO A 27 2.56 19.53 -6.27
C PRO A 27 2.80 18.16 -5.64
N PHE A 28 4.02 17.94 -5.17
CA PHE A 28 4.44 16.73 -4.46
C PHE A 28 4.14 16.83 -2.95
N PRO A 29 3.91 15.69 -2.26
CA PRO A 29 3.92 14.32 -2.78
C PRO A 29 2.66 13.97 -3.58
N ILE A 30 2.82 13.14 -4.61
CA ILE A 30 1.70 12.61 -5.40
C ILE A 30 1.35 11.21 -4.91
N ARG A 31 0.08 10.96 -4.61
CA ARG A 31 -0.40 9.69 -4.07
C ARG A 31 -1.45 9.05 -4.98
N TYR A 32 -1.21 7.81 -5.36
CA TYR A 32 -2.14 6.96 -6.10
C TYR A 32 -2.68 5.84 -5.22
N LEU A 33 -3.96 5.52 -5.38
CA LEU A 33 -4.62 4.39 -4.72
C LEU A 33 -5.10 3.40 -5.79
N LEU A 34 -4.56 2.19 -5.79
CA LEU A 34 -4.90 1.16 -6.76
C LEU A 34 -5.14 -0.18 -6.08
N PHE A 35 -6.18 -0.88 -6.54
CA PHE A 35 -6.44 -2.25 -6.12
C PHE A 35 -5.43 -3.20 -6.77
N ASP A 36 -4.75 -4.01 -5.97
CA ASP A 36 -3.83 -5.04 -6.48
C ASP A 36 -4.46 -6.43 -6.37
N ARG A 37 -4.71 -7.02 -7.54
CA ARG A 37 -5.34 -8.34 -7.66
C ARG A 37 -4.51 -9.45 -7.02
N LYS A 38 -3.18 -9.32 -6.95
CA LYS A 38 -2.30 -10.32 -6.33
C LYS A 38 -2.55 -10.39 -4.82
N PHE A 39 -2.81 -9.25 -4.19
CA PHE A 39 -2.96 -9.13 -2.74
C PHE A 39 -4.41 -9.01 -2.28
N GLY A 40 -5.35 -8.84 -3.21
CA GLY A 40 -6.77 -8.70 -2.93
C GLY A 40 -7.11 -7.46 -2.11
N ARG A 41 -6.30 -6.39 -2.19
CA ARG A 41 -6.49 -5.18 -1.39
C ARG A 41 -5.99 -3.92 -2.10
N ASP A 42 -6.44 -2.78 -1.60
CA ASP A 42 -5.97 -1.48 -2.05
C ASP A 42 -4.56 -1.18 -1.53
N ILE A 43 -3.71 -0.67 -2.42
CA ILE A 43 -2.34 -0.27 -2.14
C ILE A 43 -2.18 1.21 -2.46
N PHE A 44 -1.60 1.96 -1.53
CA PHE A 44 -1.13 3.31 -1.77
C PHE A 44 0.25 3.26 -2.44
N TYR A 45 0.44 4.11 -3.43
CA TYR A 45 1.73 4.41 -4.05
C TYR A 45 1.98 5.91 -3.90
N GLU A 46 3.04 6.29 -3.20
CA GLU A 46 3.39 7.69 -2.98
C GLU A 46 4.73 8.01 -3.61
N ILE A 47 4.75 9.07 -4.41
CA ILE A 47 5.95 9.62 -5.04
C ILE A 47 6.28 10.91 -4.29
N PRO A 48 7.38 10.96 -3.52
CA PRO A 48 7.64 12.03 -2.57
C PRO A 48 8.14 13.32 -3.23
N GLN A 49 8.75 13.23 -4.41
CA GLN A 49 9.41 14.34 -5.08
C GLN A 49 9.37 14.18 -6.59
N ASP A 50 9.69 15.26 -7.30
CA ASP A 50 9.79 15.25 -8.74
C ASP A 50 10.95 14.37 -9.21
N ILE A 51 10.62 13.43 -10.10
CA ILE A 51 11.53 12.42 -10.63
C ILE A 51 11.23 12.16 -12.11
N GLU A 52 12.25 11.76 -12.86
CA GLU A 52 12.06 11.37 -14.25
C GLU A 52 11.13 10.14 -14.38
N PRO A 53 10.17 10.15 -15.31
CA PRO A 53 9.26 9.01 -15.52
C PRO A 53 9.97 7.67 -15.81
N ASP A 54 11.14 7.70 -16.43
CA ASP A 54 11.93 6.50 -16.71
C ASP A 54 12.57 5.90 -15.45
N LEU A 55 12.95 6.75 -14.49
CA LEU A 55 13.43 6.31 -13.18
C LEU A 55 12.28 5.65 -12.40
N LEU A 56 11.10 6.29 -12.38
CA LEU A 56 9.91 5.72 -11.77
C LEU A 56 9.56 4.35 -12.36
N LYS A 57 9.61 4.23 -13.69
CA LYS A 57 9.36 2.95 -14.40
C LYS A 57 10.33 1.88 -13.98
N SER A 58 11.61 2.20 -13.85
CA SER A 58 12.65 1.25 -13.44
C SER A 58 12.41 0.75 -12.02
N SER A 59 12.14 1.66 -11.08
CA SER A 59 11.83 1.32 -9.68
C SER A 59 10.53 0.53 -9.53
N LEU A 60 9.47 0.86 -10.28
CA LEU A 60 8.22 0.09 -10.27
C LEU A 60 8.43 -1.33 -10.80
N ASN A 61 9.21 -1.51 -11.86
CA ASN A 61 9.56 -2.84 -12.37
C ASN A 61 10.40 -3.64 -11.35
N GLN A 62 11.32 -2.98 -10.66
CA GLN A 62 12.10 -3.59 -9.59
C GLN A 62 11.20 -4.05 -8.44
N TYR A 63 10.30 -3.18 -7.97
CA TYR A 63 9.29 -3.54 -6.98
C TYR A 63 8.45 -4.75 -7.41
N VAL A 64 8.05 -4.84 -8.67
CA VAL A 64 7.27 -6.01 -9.14
C VAL A 64 8.07 -7.31 -9.12
N ARG A 65 9.40 -7.25 -9.32
CA ARG A 65 10.28 -8.41 -9.22
C ARG A 65 10.53 -8.82 -7.76
N GLU A 66 10.70 -7.83 -6.88
CA GLU A 66 11.03 -8.04 -5.47
C GLU A 66 9.79 -8.36 -4.61
N ARG A 67 8.60 -7.89 -5.01
CA ARG A 67 7.36 -8.11 -4.26
C ARG A 67 6.96 -9.58 -4.31
N GLY A 68 7.44 -10.34 -3.33
CA GLY A 68 6.99 -11.71 -3.05
C GLY A 68 5.61 -11.69 -2.42
N THR A 69 5.57 -11.84 -1.09
CA THR A 69 4.38 -11.83 -0.24
C THR A 69 4.16 -10.50 0.49
N THR A 70 5.18 -9.64 0.55
CA THR A 70 5.13 -8.37 1.27
C THR A 70 4.71 -7.23 0.35
N ILE A 71 3.76 -6.42 0.82
CA ILE A 71 3.23 -5.25 0.12
C ILE A 71 4.04 -3.98 0.46
N GLY A 72 4.52 -3.88 1.70
CA GLY A 72 5.31 -2.75 2.16
C GLY A 72 6.60 -2.62 1.38
N TYR A 73 6.78 -1.49 0.73
CA TYR A 73 7.96 -1.15 -0.04
C TYR A 73 8.33 0.31 0.23
N SER A 74 9.59 0.57 0.54
CA SER A 74 10.10 1.91 0.73
C SER A 74 11.38 2.06 -0.07
N HIS A 75 11.38 3.00 -1.00
CA HIS A 75 12.51 3.34 -1.83
C HIS A 75 12.59 4.87 -1.96
N ASP A 76 13.76 5.39 -2.30
CA ASP A 76 13.99 6.83 -2.52
C ASP A 76 13.09 7.45 -3.62
N VAL A 77 12.50 6.60 -4.48
CA VAL A 77 11.73 7.00 -5.66
C VAL A 77 10.23 6.97 -5.37
N PHE A 78 9.77 5.98 -4.61
CA PHE A 78 8.38 5.87 -4.20
C PHE A 78 8.24 4.94 -3.00
N GLN A 79 7.11 5.06 -2.32
CA GLN A 79 6.70 4.18 -1.23
C GLN A 79 5.39 3.49 -1.59
N ALA A 80 5.25 2.23 -1.19
CA ALA A 80 3.99 1.50 -1.32
C ALA A 80 3.61 0.78 -0.03
N TRP A 81 2.33 0.89 0.35
CA TRP A 81 1.81 0.23 1.55
C TRP A 81 0.32 -0.09 1.39
N PRO A 82 -0.18 -1.15 2.06
CA PRO A 82 -1.58 -1.48 1.99
C PRO A 82 -2.41 -0.39 2.68
N ARG A 83 -3.60 -0.11 2.14
CA ARG A 83 -4.59 0.68 2.86
C ARG A 83 -5.02 -0.11 4.10
N ARG A 84 -4.84 0.48 5.29
CA ARG A 84 -5.38 -0.10 6.53
C ARG A 84 -6.90 -0.22 6.40
N SER A 85 -7.40 -1.44 6.45
CA SER A 85 -8.83 -1.70 6.61
C SER A 85 -9.23 -1.36 8.05
N PHE A 86 -10.39 -0.74 8.25
CA PHE A 86 -10.95 -0.40 9.58
C PHE A 86 -11.09 -1.60 10.56
N GLN A 87 -10.80 -2.83 10.15
CA GLN A 87 -10.88 -4.04 10.97
C GLN A 87 -9.57 -4.46 11.65
N GLU A 88 -8.47 -3.72 11.45
CA GLU A 88 -7.25 -3.87 12.25
C GLU A 88 -7.24 -2.85 13.41
N GLU A 89 -8.36 -2.70 14.12
CA GLU A 89 -8.30 -2.18 15.48
C GLU A 89 -7.94 -3.36 16.38
N ASP A 90 -6.77 -3.28 16.98
CA ASP A 90 -6.35 -4.05 18.16
C ASP A 90 -7.59 -4.43 18.99
N VAL A 91 -7.91 -5.72 19.03
CA VAL A 91 -8.75 -6.25 20.09
C VAL A 91 -7.77 -6.44 21.25
N PRO A 92 -7.65 -5.53 22.23
CA PRO A 92 -6.99 -5.88 23.47
C PRO A 92 -7.78 -7.06 24.02
N ASN A 93 -7.08 -8.20 24.09
CA ASN A 93 -7.55 -9.44 24.68
C ASN A 93 -8.24 -9.11 26.00
N ARG A 94 -9.58 -9.17 26.02
CA ARG A 94 -10.35 -9.08 27.25
C ARG A 94 -10.08 -10.38 27.99
N SER A 95 -8.98 -10.44 28.73
CA SER A 95 -8.77 -11.44 29.75
C SER A 95 -9.75 -11.14 30.87
N ASP A 96 -10.95 -11.65 30.66
CA ASP A 96 -11.97 -11.94 31.66
C ASP A 96 -11.29 -12.55 32.89
N SER A 97 -11.09 -11.71 33.91
CA SER A 97 -10.71 -12.16 35.24
C SER A 97 -11.98 -12.12 36.05
N GLY A 98 -12.80 -13.15 35.86
CA GLY A 98 -13.95 -13.43 36.70
C GLY A 98 -13.53 -13.50 38.17
N VAL A 99 -14.34 -12.84 38.98
CA VAL A 99 -14.39 -12.91 40.44
C VAL A 99 -14.57 -14.35 40.89
N ASP A 100 -13.83 -14.76 41.93
CA ASP A 100 -14.34 -15.68 42.95
C ASP A 100 -13.88 -15.17 44.34
N ASP A 101 -14.88 -14.80 45.14
CA ASP A 101 -14.86 -14.58 46.58
C ASP A 101 -14.72 -15.91 47.36
N ASP A 102 -14.59 -15.81 48.70
CA ASP A 102 -14.69 -16.87 49.74
C ASP A 102 -13.33 -17.54 50.13
N VAL A 103 -12.90 -17.74 51.39
CA VAL A 103 -13.46 -17.50 52.73
C VAL A 103 -12.38 -17.67 53.82
N SER A 104 -12.60 -17.00 54.96
CA SER A 104 -12.12 -17.26 56.34
C SER A 104 -10.66 -17.64 56.66
N ALA A 105 -10.03 -16.84 57.53
CA ALA A 105 -9.00 -17.32 58.45
C ALA A 105 -9.23 -16.75 59.86
N THR A 106 -9.55 -17.67 60.77
CA THR A 106 -9.53 -17.56 62.23
C THR A 106 -8.10 -17.44 62.76
N SER A 107 -7.85 -16.53 63.72
CA SER A 107 -7.10 -16.75 64.98
C SER A 107 -7.07 -15.47 65.81
#